data_AF-A0A538BXH5-F1
#
_entry.id   AF-A0A538BXH5-F1
#
_cell.length_a   1.000
_cell.length_b   1.000
_cell.length_c   1.000
_cell.angle_alpha   90.00
_cell.angle_beta   90.00
_cell.angle_gamma   90.00
#
_symmetry.space_group_name_H-M   'P 1'
#
loop_
_entity.id
_entity.type
_entity.pdbx_description
1 polymer ?
#
loop_
_entity_poly.entity_id
_entity_poly.type
_entity_poly.pdbx_seq_one_letter_code
_entity_poly.pdbx_strand_id
1 'polypeptide(L)' 'MDELHTLDYVEFLRAGSYARGTFQCTACGRTVTLNRELPLCPTCGDGLWERAQWTPFSAERAALRSRLTT' A
#
# COMPACT_ATOMS: atom_id res chain seq x y z
N MET A 1 -26.12 -7.39 21.49
CA MET A 1 -25.77 -5.97 21.67
C MET A 1 -24.40 -5.82 21.08
N ASP A 2 -24.38 -5.24 19.88
CA ASP A 2 -23.27 -4.89 18.98
C ASP A 2 -22.10 -5.85 18.78
N GLU A 3 -22.33 -6.81 17.88
CA GLU A 3 -21.31 -7.45 17.05
C GLU A 3 -20.83 -6.44 16.00
N LEU A 4 -20.04 -5.45 16.41
CA LEU A 4 -19.31 -4.60 15.47
C LEU A 4 -18.16 -5.43 14.90
N HIS A 5 -18.48 -6.16 13.84
CA HIS A 5 -17.56 -6.62 12.80
C HIS A 5 -16.45 -5.58 12.66
N THR A 6 -15.22 -5.91 13.09
CA THR A 6 -14.05 -5.05 12.91
C THR A 6 -13.79 -4.98 11.42
N LEU A 7 -14.46 -4.04 10.75
CA LEU A 7 -14.28 -3.78 9.33
C LEU A 7 -12.77 -3.62 9.10
N ASP A 8 -12.21 -4.48 8.25
CA ASP A 8 -10.82 -4.45 7.81
C ASP A 8 -10.55 -3.11 7.11
N TYR A 9 -10.23 -2.08 7.89
CA TYR A 9 -10.04 -0.74 7.38
C TYR A 9 -8.62 -0.63 6.82
N VAL A 10 -8.52 -0.55 5.49
CA VAL A 10 -7.24 -0.26 4.83
C VAL A 10 -7.00 1.24 4.93
N GLU A 11 -6.06 1.63 5.79
CA GLU A 11 -5.59 3.02 5.85
C GLU A 11 -4.85 3.37 4.55
N PHE A 12 -5.45 4.26 3.75
CA PHE A 12 -4.81 4.86 2.59
C PHE A 12 -4.09 6.14 3.01
N LEU A 13 -2.81 6.23 2.67
CA LEU A 13 -1.98 7.38 2.96
C LEU A 13 -1.65 8.15 1.68
N ARG A 14 -1.53 9.47 1.79
CA ARG A 14 -1.16 10.34 0.67
C ARG A 14 0.31 10.71 0.72
N ALA A 15 0.86 11.08 -0.43
CA ALA A 15 2.15 11.75 -0.50
C ALA A 15 2.16 12.98 0.43
N GLY A 16 3.29 13.19 1.10
CA GLY A 16 3.45 14.17 2.19
C GLY A 16 3.08 13.66 3.58
N SER A 17 2.33 12.56 3.71
CA SER A 17 2.05 11.98 5.03
C SER A 17 3.30 11.31 5.60
N TYR A 18 3.66 11.67 6.84
CA TYR A 18 4.74 11.00 7.57
C TYR A 18 4.32 9.59 7.96
N ALA A 19 5.07 8.58 7.53
CA ALA A 19 4.72 7.19 7.77
C ALA A 19 5.97 6.32 7.94
N ARG A 20 5.79 5.21 8.65
CA ARG A 20 6.82 4.18 8.81
C ARG A 20 6.30 2.83 8.37
N GLY A 21 7.07 2.14 7.53
CA GLY A 21 6.78 0.78 7.09
C GLY A 21 6.98 0.60 5.60
N THR A 22 6.36 -0.46 5.08
CA THR A 22 6.32 -0.78 3.66
C THR A 22 4.97 -0.37 3.10
N PHE A 23 4.98 0.28 1.95
CA PHE A 23 3.79 0.83 1.30
C PHE A 23 3.77 0.46 -0.18
N GLN A 24 2.59 0.22 -0.71
CA GLN A 24 2.36 -0.10 -2.11
C GLN A 24 1.53 1.01 -2.76
N CYS A 25 1.97 1.53 -3.91
CA CYS A 25 1.20 2.51 -4.68
C CYS A 25 -0.07 1.84 -5.20
N THR A 26 -1.22 2.46 -4.98
CA THR A 26 -2.52 1.88 -5.37
C THR A 26 -2.74 1.89 -6.88
N ALA A 27 -2.07 2.77 -7.60
CA ALA A 27 -2.22 2.92 -9.05
C ALA A 27 -1.37 1.93 -9.85
N CYS A 28 -0.08 1.78 -9.51
CA CYS A 28 0.86 0.97 -10.30
C CYS A 28 1.51 -0.18 -9.53
N GLY A 29 1.18 -0.36 -8.25
CA GLY A 29 1.68 -1.47 -7.44
C GLY A 29 3.14 -1.35 -6.99
N ARG A 30 3.83 -0.22 -7.25
CA ARG A 30 5.22 0.00 -6.82
C ARG A 30 5.31 -0.03 -5.29
N THR A 31 6.28 -0.76 -4.74
CA THR A 31 6.51 -0.85 -3.30
C THR A 31 7.69 0.02 -2.85
N VAL A 32 7.54 0.69 -1.71
CA VAL A 32 8.61 1.46 -1.03
C VAL A 32 8.63 1.13 0.46
N THR A 33 9.82 1.16 1.07
CA THR A 33 10.00 1.06 2.53
C THR A 33 10.63 2.34 3.02
N LEU A 34 10.00 3.02 3.97
CA LEU A 34 10.45 4.32 4.47
C LEU A 34 10.05 4.56 5.93
N ASN A 35 10.67 5.58 6.53
CA ASN A 35 10.38 6.10 7.86
C ASN A 35 10.40 7.64 7.81
N ARG A 36 9.68 8.20 6.83
CA ARG A 36 9.64 9.63 6.54
C ARG A 36 8.33 9.97 5.83
N GLU A 37 8.25 11.16 5.25
CA GLU A 37 7.13 11.53 4.39
C GLU A 37 7.04 10.62 3.15
N LEU A 38 5.82 10.20 2.82
CA LEU A 38 5.54 9.45 1.60
C LEU A 38 5.81 10.33 0.37
N PRO A 39 6.63 9.88 -0.60
CA PRO A 39 6.84 10.62 -1.83
C PRO A 39 5.65 10.43 -2.78
N LEU A 40 5.62 11.21 -3.88
CA LEU A 40 4.91 10.79 -5.07
C LEU A 40 5.52 9.47 -5.58
N CYS A 41 4.71 8.63 -6.23
CA CYS A 41 5.17 7.37 -6.79
C CYS A 41 6.24 7.64 -7.85
N PRO A 42 7.47 7.13 -7.69
CA PRO A 42 8.55 7.40 -8.64
C PRO A 42 8.33 6.71 -10.00
N THR A 43 7.34 5.82 -10.12
CA THR A 43 7.00 5.14 -11.37
C THR A 43 5.89 5.86 -12.13
N CYS A 44 4.75 6.15 -11.50
CA CYS A 44 3.58 6.71 -12.18
C CYS A 44 3.20 8.14 -11.77
N GLY A 45 3.87 8.72 -10.76
CA GLY A 45 3.56 10.04 -10.22
C GLY A 45 2.35 10.11 -9.29
N ASP A 46 1.60 9.01 -9.12
CA ASP A 46 0.44 8.98 -8.22
C ASP A 46 0.84 9.18 -6.75
N GLY A 47 -0.06 9.76 -5.95
CA GLY A 47 0.19 10.12 -4.56
C GLY A 47 -0.47 9.20 -3.53
N LEU A 48 -1.18 8.14 -3.94
CA LEU A 48 -1.92 7.28 -3.04
C LEU A 48 -1.20 5.96 -2.75
N TRP A 49 -1.08 5.65 -1.47
CA TRP A 49 -0.34 4.51 -0.94
C TRP A 49 -1.21 3.70 0.02
N GLU A 50 -1.14 2.37 -0.07
CA GLU A 50 -1.67 1.46 0.93
C GLU A 50 -0.52 0.86 1.77
N ARG A 51 -0.74 0.64 3.06
CA ARG A 51 0.26 -0.05 3.90
C ARG A 51 0.34 -1.52 3.47
N ALA A 52 1.53 -1.96 3.07
CA ALA A 52 1.77 -3.35 2.72
C ALA A 52 1.85 -4.18 4.00
N GLN A 53 0.76 -4.88 4.31
CA GLN A 53 0.75 -5.88 5.37
C GLN A 53 1.66 -7.05 4.98
N TRP A 54 2.63 -7.34 5.83
CA TRP A 54 3.50 -8.49 5.67
C TRP A 54 2.71 -9.76 5.98
N THR A 55 2.69 -10.67 5.02
CA THR A 55 2.22 -12.04 5.16
C THR A 55 3.27 -12.95 4.51
N PRO A 56 3.33 -14.25 4.86
CA PRO A 56 4.26 -15.19 4.22
C PRO A 56 4.09 -15.26 2.69
N PHE A 57 2.96 -14.80 2.15
CA PHE A 57 2.63 -14.77 0.72
C PHE A 57 2.59 -13.36 0.12
N SER A 58 3.20 -12.35 0.75
CA SER A 58 3.22 -10.98 0.23
C SER A 58 3.89 -10.89 -1.15
N ALA A 59 4.89 -11.74 -1.41
CA ALA A 59 5.60 -11.79 -2.69
C ALA A 59 4.72 -12.34 -3.82
N GLU A 60 3.99 -13.45 -3.60
CA GLU A 60 3.07 -13.97 -4.61
C GLU A 60 1.92 -13.00 -4.88
N ARG A 61 1.36 -12.36 -3.85
CA ARG A 61 0.31 -11.34 -4.01
C ARG A 61 0.78 -10.17 -4.87
N ALA A 62 2.01 -9.68 -4.66
CA ALA A 62 2.60 -8.62 -5.47
C ALA A 62 2.77 -9.07 -6.93
N ALA A 63 3.29 -10.29 -7.15
CA ALA A 63 3.49 -10.83 -8.49
C ALA A 63 2.17 -11.04 -9.26
N LEU A 64 1.12 -11.52 -8.60
CA LEU A 64 -0.21 -11.68 -9.21
C LEU A 64 -0.81 -10.34 -9.62
N ARG A 65 -0.75 -9.33 -8.73
CA ARG A 65 -1.26 -7.98 -9.03
C ARG A 65 -0.60 -7.38 -10.27
N SER A 66 0.72 -7.48 -10.37
CA SER A 66 1.45 -6.99 -11.55
C SER A 66 1.00 -7.63 -12.86
N ARG A 67 0.51 -8.88 -12.85
CA ARG A 67 0.04 -9.60 -14.04
C ARG A 67 -1.37 -9.20 -14.47
N LEU A 68 -2.21 -8.74 -13.54
CA LEU A 68 -3.61 -8.37 -13.80
C LEU A 68 -3.76 -6.97 -14.40
N THR A 69 -2.70 -6.16 -14.39
CA THR A 69 -2.64 -4.82 -14.98
C THR A 69 -2.19 -4.81 -16.46
N THR A 70 -2.45 -5.89 -17.20
CA THR A 70 -2.24 -5.96 -18.67
C THR A 70 -3.51 -5.53 -19.40
#